data_AF-A0A817QRH4-F1
#
_entry.id   AF-A0A817QRH4-F1
#
_cell.length_a   1.000
_cell.length_b   1.000
_cell.length_c   1.000
_cell.angle_alpha   90.00
_cell.angle_beta   90.00
_cell.angle_gamma   90.00
#
_symmetry.space_group_name_H-M   'P 1'
#
loop_
_entity.id
_entity.type
_entity.pdbx_description
1 polymer ?
#
loop_
_entity_poly.entity_id
_entity_poly.type
_entity_poly.pdbx_seq_one_letter_code
_entity_poly.pdbx_strand_id
1 'polypeptide(L)'
;DPVTRGIELTVHYFNLQFDVQFWSQYVSFILIGIIVVTSIRGLLITLTKFFYFISSSRSSNVIVLCLAQLMGMYFISSVLLIRMNMPAQYRQIISQVLGDLQFNFYHRWFDCIFLLSALFSIGILYLHYRSSQQSISLYDKNVQKVKSF
;
A
#
# COMPACT_ATOMS: atom_id res chain seq x y z
N ASP A 1 20.88 25.23 15.33
CA ASP A 1 20.16 25.13 14.04
C ASP A 1 20.66 26.13 13.02
N PRO A 2 20.83 25.73 11.75
CA PRO A 2 21.31 26.60 10.67
C PRO A 2 20.34 27.73 10.33
N VAL A 3 19.04 27.54 10.58
CA VAL A 3 18.00 28.56 10.38
C VAL A 3 18.12 29.69 11.41
N THR A 4 18.40 29.35 12.67
CA THR A 4 18.56 30.35 13.76
C THR A 4 19.76 31.26 13.52
N ARG A 5 20.90 30.70 13.08
CA ARG A 5 22.12 31.48 12.79
C ARG A 5 21.99 32.39 11.59
N GLY A 6 21.22 32.01 10.57
CA GLY A 6 20.95 32.86 9.41
C GLY A 6 20.13 34.10 9.78
N ILE A 7 19.19 33.96 10.71
CA ILE A 7 18.33 35.06 11.14
C ILE A 7 19.11 36.04 12.05
N GLU A 8 19.95 35.53 12.95
CA GLU A 8 20.79 36.35 13.83
C GLU A 8 21.76 37.26 13.05
N LEU A 9 22.32 36.76 11.94
CA LEU A 9 23.23 37.51 11.06
C LEU A 9 22.51 38.62 10.26
N THR A 10 21.22 38.40 9.94
CA THR A 10 20.41 39.34 9.14
C THR A 10 19.88 40.49 10.01
N VAL A 11 19.53 40.20 11.27
CA VAL A 11 19.08 41.18 12.27
C VAL A 11 20.19 42.16 12.66
N HIS A 12 21.45 41.72 12.69
CA HIS A 12 22.56 42.61 13.02
C HIS A 12 22.93 43.58 11.86
N TYR A 13 22.53 43.28 10.62
CA TYR A 13 22.79 44.12 9.45
C TYR A 13 21.68 45.15 9.20
N PHE A 14 20.43 44.83 9.55
CA PHE A 14 19.29 45.73 9.50
C PHE A 14 18.87 46.11 10.92
N ASN A 15 19.28 47.29 11.39
CA ASN A 15 18.96 47.87 12.70
C ASN A 15 17.46 48.25 12.83
N LEU A 16 16.58 47.28 12.59
CA LEU A 16 15.13 47.32 12.71
C LEU A 16 14.76 46.17 13.65
N GLN A 17 13.83 46.42 14.57
CA GLN A 17 13.26 45.44 15.49
C GLN A 17 12.43 44.40 14.71
N PHE A 18 13.08 43.62 13.86
CA PHE A 18 12.45 42.54 13.11
C PHE A 18 12.20 41.40 14.09
N ASP A 19 10.93 41.19 14.42
CA ASP A 19 10.49 40.06 15.24
C ASP A 19 10.75 38.76 14.47
N VAL A 20 11.94 38.22 14.69
CA VAL A 20 12.46 36.95 14.17
C VAL A 20 11.51 35.81 14.47
N GLN A 21 10.88 35.86 15.65
CA GLN A 21 10.04 34.78 16.14
C GLN A 21 8.74 34.72 15.34
N PHE A 22 8.14 35.88 15.05
CA PHE A 22 6.99 35.98 14.17
C PHE A 22 7.31 35.50 12.74
N TRP A 23 8.38 36.01 12.13
CA TRP A 23 8.73 35.68 10.74
C TRP A 23 9.16 34.23 10.52
N SER A 24 9.90 33.65 11.47
CA SER A 24 10.34 32.25 11.37
C SER A 24 9.17 31.27 11.26
N GLN A 25 8.08 31.52 11.99
CA GLN A 25 6.90 30.65 12.00
C GLN A 25 6.17 30.64 10.64
N TYR A 26 6.04 31.79 9.97
CA TYR A 26 5.46 31.85 8.62
C TYR A 26 6.34 31.16 7.58
N VAL A 27 7.67 31.35 7.67
CA VAL A 27 8.61 30.70 6.74
C VAL A 27 8.59 29.18 6.91
N SER A 28 8.57 28.66 8.14
CA SER A 28 8.44 27.23 8.41
C SER A 28 7.12 26.65 7.94
N PHE A 29 6.01 27.39 8.11
CA PHE A 29 4.70 26.97 7.61
C PHE A 29 4.67 26.87 6.08
N ILE A 30 5.25 27.85 5.38
CA ILE A 30 5.38 27.83 3.92
C ILE A 30 6.24 26.65 3.46
N LEU A 31 7.38 26.40 4.12
CA LEU A 31 8.25 25.27 3.81
C LEU A 31 7.53 23.92 3.98
N ILE A 32 6.83 23.72 5.09
CA ILE A 32 6.00 22.52 5.31
C ILE A 32 4.94 22.38 4.21
N GLY A 33 4.31 23.49 3.82
CA GLY A 33 3.32 23.50 2.73
C GLY A 33 3.90 23.01 1.41
N ILE A 34 5.10 23.49 1.04
CA ILE A 34 5.81 23.07 -0.17
C ILE A 34 6.18 21.58 -0.10
N ILE A 35 6.64 21.09 1.06
CA ILE A 35 6.97 19.67 1.26
C ILE A 35 5.73 18.81 1.04
N VAL A 36 4.60 19.14 1.69
CA VAL A 36 3.34 18.39 1.57
C VAL A 36 2.83 18.36 0.13
N VAL A 37 2.80 19.51 -0.55
CA VAL A 37 2.38 19.58 -1.97
C VAL A 37 3.29 18.74 -2.85
N THR A 38 4.60 18.77 -2.61
CA THR A 38 5.57 17.98 -3.38
C THR A 38 5.39 16.48 -3.13
N SER A 39 5.16 16.06 -1.88
CA SER A 39 4.89 14.66 -1.53
C SER A 39 3.61 14.12 -2.19
N ILE A 40 2.53 14.91 -2.17
CA ILE A 40 1.27 14.53 -2.81
C ILE A 40 1.45 14.42 -4.32
N ARG A 41 2.14 15.39 -4.95
CA ARG A 41 2.45 15.32 -6.39
C ARG A 41 3.29 14.09 -6.74
N GLY A 42 4.30 13.78 -5.94
CA GLY A 42 5.13 12.59 -6.11
C GLY A 42 4.30 11.31 -6.06
N LEU A 43 3.41 11.19 -5.07
CA LEU A 43 2.48 10.06 -4.95
C LEU A 43 1.51 9.99 -6.13
N LEU A 44 0.96 11.12 -6.56
CA LEU A 44 -0.03 11.14 -7.64
C LEU A 44 0.59 10.70 -8.97
N ILE A 45 1.85 11.06 -9.23
CA ILE A 45 2.60 10.62 -10.42
C ILE A 45 2.88 9.11 -10.37
N THR A 46 3.31 8.56 -9.22
CA THR A 46 3.55 7.12 -9.09
C THR A 46 2.26 6.32 -9.22
N LEU A 47 1.17 6.79 -8.62
CA LEU A 47 -0.17 6.21 -8.75
C LEU A 47 -0.66 6.24 -10.21
N THR A 48 -0.47 7.36 -10.91
CA THR A 48 -0.87 7.48 -12.32
C THR A 48 -0.07 6.53 -13.20
N LYS A 49 1.24 6.39 -12.96
CA LYS A 49 2.09 5.41 -13.68
C LYS A 49 1.65 3.97 -13.41
N PHE A 50 1.26 3.65 -12.17
CA PHE A 50 0.72 2.35 -11.79
C PHE A 50 -0.58 2.06 -12.54
N PHE A 51 -1.52 3.01 -12.56
CA PHE A 51 -2.76 2.85 -13.31
C PHE A 51 -2.52 2.75 -14.81
N TYR A 52 -1.58 3.51 -15.36
CA TYR A 52 -1.25 3.43 -16.80
C TYR A 52 -0.64 2.09 -17.19
N PHE A 53 0.25 1.54 -16.36
CA PHE A 53 0.78 0.19 -16.54
C PHE A 53 -0.35 -0.86 -16.56
N ILE A 54 -1.32 -0.70 -15.66
CA ILE A 54 -2.51 -1.55 -15.58
C ILE A 54 -3.51 -1.27 -16.71
N SER A 55 -3.59 -0.05 -17.25
CA SER A 55 -4.59 0.35 -18.24
C SER A 55 -4.13 0.21 -19.70
N SER A 56 -2.89 -0.24 -19.95
CA SER A 56 -2.39 -0.46 -21.31
C SER A 56 -3.34 -1.34 -22.13
N SER A 57 -3.42 -1.15 -23.45
CA SER A 57 -4.41 -1.79 -24.34
C SER A 57 -4.46 -3.33 -24.18
N ARG A 58 -3.31 -3.98 -23.98
CA ARG A 58 -3.22 -5.43 -23.72
C ARG A 58 -3.81 -5.83 -22.35
N SER A 59 -3.74 -4.93 -21.38
CA SER A 59 -4.24 -5.08 -20.01
C SER A 59 -5.71 -4.68 -19.85
N SER A 60 -6.32 -3.96 -20.80
CA SER A 60 -7.77 -3.66 -20.75
C SER A 60 -8.62 -4.93 -20.71
N ASN A 61 -8.26 -5.95 -21.51
CA ASN A 61 -8.90 -7.27 -21.43
C ASN A 61 -8.63 -7.96 -20.08
N VAL A 62 -7.42 -7.82 -19.55
CA VAL A 62 -7.03 -8.38 -18.25
C VAL A 62 -7.80 -7.72 -17.11
N ILE A 63 -8.03 -6.40 -17.18
CA ILE A 63 -8.85 -5.66 -16.21
C ILE A 63 -10.29 -6.16 -16.25
N VAL A 64 -10.90 -6.28 -17.42
CA VAL A 64 -12.28 -6.77 -17.54
C VAL A 64 -12.41 -8.21 -17.03
N LEU A 65 -11.47 -9.09 -17.39
CA LEU A 65 -11.41 -10.46 -16.87
C LEU A 65 -11.20 -10.49 -15.34
N CYS A 66 -10.37 -9.60 -14.80
CA CYS A 66 -10.13 -9.45 -13.36
C CYS A 66 -11.39 -8.94 -12.64
N LEU A 67 -12.08 -7.94 -13.18
CA LEU A 67 -13.35 -7.46 -12.63
C LEU A 67 -14.43 -8.54 -12.69
N ALA A 68 -14.51 -9.30 -13.79
CA ALA A 68 -15.41 -10.44 -13.91
C ALA A 68 -15.10 -11.50 -12.84
N GLN A 69 -13.81 -11.79 -12.61
CA GLN A 69 -13.37 -12.68 -11.54
C GLN A 69 -13.74 -12.14 -10.15
N LEU A 70 -13.53 -10.85 -9.87
CA LEU A 70 -13.90 -10.23 -8.60
C LEU A 70 -15.42 -10.28 -8.37
N MET A 71 -16.22 -9.98 -9.38
CA MET A 71 -17.68 -10.07 -9.30
C MET A 71 -18.14 -11.51 -9.08
N GLY A 72 -17.53 -12.48 -9.76
CA GLY A 72 -17.79 -13.91 -9.54
C GLY A 72 -17.45 -14.35 -8.11
N MET A 73 -16.27 -13.99 -7.62
CA MET A 73 -15.82 -14.31 -6.26
C MET A 73 -16.69 -13.67 -5.18
N TYR A 74 -17.11 -12.41 -5.38
CA TYR A 74 -18.02 -11.70 -4.48
C TYR A 74 -19.41 -12.35 -4.45
N PHE A 75 -19.95 -12.70 -5.62
CA PHE A 75 -21.22 -13.41 -5.73
C PHE A 75 -21.18 -14.76 -4.99
N ILE A 76 -20.13 -15.56 -5.24
CA ILE A 76 -19.94 -16.86 -4.58
C ILE A 76 -19.82 -16.70 -3.05
N SER A 77 -19.02 -15.74 -2.58
CA SER A 77 -18.88 -15.47 -1.14
C SER A 77 -20.22 -15.09 -0.50
N SER A 78 -21.00 -14.24 -1.17
CA SER A 78 -22.31 -13.79 -0.68
C SER A 78 -23.29 -14.97 -0.57
N VAL A 79 -23.34 -15.82 -1.59
CA VAL A 79 -24.17 -17.04 -1.60
C VAL A 79 -23.78 -18.02 -0.48
N LEU A 80 -22.48 -18.28 -0.31
CA LEU A 80 -21.99 -19.17 0.75
C LEU A 80 -22.31 -18.62 2.13
N LEU A 81 -22.14 -17.32 2.34
CA LEU A 81 -22.37 -16.66 3.62
C LEU A 81 -23.86 -16.69 4.01
N ILE A 82 -24.75 -16.46 3.04
CA ILE A 82 -26.21 -16.58 3.23
C ILE A 82 -26.58 -18.02 3.62
N ARG A 83 -26.00 -19.04 2.98
CA ARG A 83 -26.27 -20.45 3.34
C ARG A 83 -25.73 -20.81 4.74
N MET A 84 -24.54 -20.34 5.08
CA MET A 84 -23.90 -20.61 6.38
C MET A 84 -24.66 -19.97 7.53
N ASN A 85 -25.19 -18.76 7.36
CA ASN A 85 -25.93 -18.04 8.41
C ASN A 85 -27.44 -18.36 8.48
N MET A 86 -28.02 -19.08 7.51
CA MET A 86 -29.46 -19.37 7.53
C MET A 86 -29.87 -20.66 8.26
N PRO A 87 -31.05 -20.66 8.94
CA PRO A 87 -31.66 -21.84 9.55
C PRO A 87 -31.94 -22.95 8.51
N ALA A 88 -31.89 -24.21 8.95
CA ALA A 88 -32.02 -25.38 8.07
C ALA A 88 -33.32 -25.40 7.22
N GLN A 89 -34.39 -24.77 7.71
CA GLN A 89 -35.70 -24.69 7.03
C GLN A 89 -35.64 -23.88 5.72
N TYR A 90 -34.81 -22.84 5.64
CA TYR A 90 -34.70 -21.96 4.46
C TYR A 90 -33.59 -22.39 3.49
N ARG A 91 -32.74 -23.35 3.90
CA ARG A 91 -31.68 -23.88 3.03
C ARG A 91 -32.22 -24.58 1.80
N GLN A 92 -33.38 -25.25 1.90
CA GLN A 92 -33.99 -25.94 0.76
C GLN A 92 -34.41 -24.98 -0.36
N ILE A 93 -34.92 -23.80 -0.01
CA ILE A 93 -35.35 -22.77 -0.97
C ILE A 93 -34.15 -22.24 -1.76
N ILE A 94 -33.01 -22.01 -1.10
CA ILE A 94 -31.78 -21.61 -1.78
C ILE A 94 -31.27 -22.69 -2.73
N SER A 95 -31.26 -23.96 -2.31
CA SER A 95 -30.87 -25.09 -3.18
C SER A 95 -31.78 -25.19 -4.42
N GLN A 96 -33.06 -24.87 -4.27
CA GLN A 96 -34.03 -24.90 -5.37
C GLN A 96 -33.83 -23.74 -6.36
N VAL A 97 -33.55 -22.53 -5.86
CA VAL A 97 -33.36 -21.33 -6.70
C VAL A 97 -31.97 -21.30 -7.35
N LEU A 98 -30.93 -21.81 -6.70
CA LEU A 98 -29.58 -21.90 -7.26
C LEU A 98 -29.38 -23.15 -8.14
N GLY A 99 -30.31 -24.09 -8.14
CA GLY A 99 -30.19 -25.36 -8.86
C GLY A 99 -29.07 -26.25 -8.32
N ASP A 100 -28.58 -27.19 -9.15
CA ASP A 100 -27.50 -28.14 -8.83
C ASP A 100 -26.11 -27.47 -8.85
N LEU A 101 -26.00 -26.30 -8.21
CA LEU A 101 -24.75 -25.58 -8.06
C LEU A 101 -23.79 -26.48 -7.29
N GLN A 102 -22.74 -26.97 -7.96
CA GLN A 102 -21.81 -27.93 -7.37
C GLN A 102 -20.97 -27.28 -6.25
N PHE A 103 -21.54 -27.17 -5.06
CA PHE A 103 -20.92 -26.50 -3.91
C PHE A 103 -19.53 -27.06 -3.57
N ASN A 104 -19.29 -28.34 -3.86
CA ASN A 104 -17.98 -28.98 -3.71
C ASN A 104 -16.93 -28.39 -4.67
N PHE A 105 -17.30 -28.06 -5.92
CA PHE A 105 -16.42 -27.37 -6.86
C PHE A 105 -16.03 -25.98 -6.33
N TYR A 106 -16.98 -25.22 -5.80
CA TYR A 106 -16.73 -23.88 -5.28
C TYR A 106 -15.88 -23.86 -4.00
N HIS A 107 -16.06 -24.84 -3.11
CA HIS A 107 -15.17 -24.99 -1.95
C HIS A 107 -13.73 -25.30 -2.37
N ARG A 108 -13.53 -26.24 -3.30
CA ARG A 108 -12.20 -26.55 -3.82
C ARG A 108 -11.56 -25.35 -4.53
N TRP A 109 -12.36 -24.58 -5.28
CA TRP A 109 -11.90 -23.37 -5.94
C TRP A 109 -11.47 -22.29 -4.94
N PHE A 110 -12.23 -22.11 -3.87
CA PHE A 110 -11.87 -21.23 -2.75
C PHE A 110 -10.54 -21.67 -2.12
N ASP A 111 -10.38 -22.97 -1.84
CA ASP A 111 -9.14 -23.52 -1.26
C ASP A 111 -7.93 -23.30 -2.18
N CYS A 112 -8.10 -23.44 -3.50
CA CYS A 112 -7.03 -23.17 -4.47
C CYS A 112 -6.58 -21.69 -4.45
N ILE A 113 -7.51 -20.74 -4.40
CA ILE A 113 -7.18 -19.30 -4.33
C ILE A 113 -6.53 -18.96 -2.99
N PHE A 114 -7.03 -19.54 -1.89
CA PHE A 114 -6.46 -19.37 -0.56
C PHE A 114 -5.01 -19.86 -0.51
N LEU A 115 -4.75 -21.06 -1.04
CA LEU A 115 -3.41 -21.64 -1.07
C LEU A 115 -2.46 -20.82 -1.95
N LEU A 116 -2.91 -20.37 -3.12
CA LEU A 116 -2.12 -19.49 -3.99
C LEU A 116 -1.78 -18.17 -3.28
N SER A 117 -2.73 -17.58 -2.56
CA SER A 117 -2.52 -16.38 -1.75
C SER A 117 -1.50 -16.60 -0.63
N ALA A 118 -1.60 -17.73 0.08
CA ALA A 118 -0.66 -18.10 1.14
C ALA A 118 0.77 -18.28 0.58
N LEU A 119 0.92 -18.99 -0.55
CA LEU A 119 2.21 -19.16 -1.22
C LEU A 119 2.81 -17.82 -1.65
N PHE A 120 2.00 -16.94 -2.22
CA PHE A 120 2.44 -15.60 -2.60
C PHE A 120 2.88 -14.78 -1.39
N SER A 121 2.13 -14.84 -0.29
CA SER A 121 2.47 -14.18 0.98
C SER A 121 3.79 -14.70 1.55
N ILE A 122 3.99 -16.02 1.56
CA ILE A 122 5.25 -16.65 1.98
C ILE A 122 6.42 -16.23 1.07
N GLY A 123 6.19 -16.16 -0.24
CA GLY A 123 7.18 -15.69 -1.21
C GLY A 123 7.62 -14.25 -0.93
N ILE A 124 6.69 -13.33 -0.68
CA ILE A 124 7.00 -11.94 -0.32
C ILE A 124 7.77 -11.87 0.99
N LEU A 125 7.33 -12.60 2.00
CA LEU A 125 7.97 -12.60 3.32
C LEU A 125 9.40 -13.15 3.22
N TYR A 126 9.62 -14.20 2.42
CA TYR A 126 10.94 -14.75 2.14
C TYR A 126 11.85 -13.74 1.41
N LEU A 127 11.34 -13.04 0.40
CA LEU A 127 12.09 -11.98 -0.29
C LEU A 127 12.46 -10.84 0.67
N HIS A 128 11.51 -10.38 1.48
CA HIS A 128 11.72 -9.32 2.46
C HIS A 128 12.75 -9.73 3.54
N TYR A 129 12.67 -10.97 4.03
CA TYR A 129 13.63 -11.53 4.97
C TYR A 129 15.05 -11.55 4.38
N ARG A 130 15.17 -11.99 3.11
CA ARG A 130 16.46 -12.02 2.40
C ARG A 130 17.04 -10.62 2.22
N SER A 131 16.23 -9.63 1.83
CA SER A 131 16.68 -8.23 1.69
C SER A 131 17.16 -7.66 3.03
N SER A 132 16.48 -7.98 4.14
CA SER A 132 16.84 -7.50 5.48
C SER A 132 18.13 -8.13 6.01
N GLN A 133 18.36 -9.42 5.77
CA GLN A 133 19.63 -10.07 6.13
C GLN A 133 20.83 -9.46 5.38
N GLN A 134 20.64 -9.12 4.10
CA GLN A 134 21.71 -8.54 3.29
C GLN A 134 22.14 -7.16 3.80
N SER A 135 21.20 -6.34 4.29
CA SER A 135 21.53 -5.06 4.95
C SER A 135 22.29 -5.23 6.27
N ILE A 136 21.97 -6.26 7.07
CA ILE A 136 22.63 -6.52 8.36
C ILE A 136 24.08 -6.99 8.16
N SER A 137 24.32 -7.88 7.18
CA SER A 137 25.67 -8.35 6.85
C SER A 137 26.60 -7.23 6.33
N LEU A 138 26.06 -6.26 5.61
CA LEU A 138 26.80 -5.08 5.14
C LEU A 138 27.11 -4.10 6.28
N TYR A 139 26.21 -3.96 7.26
CA TYR A 139 26.47 -3.15 8.45
C TYR A 139 27.63 -3.73 9.28
N ASP A 140 27.62 -5.04 9.54
CA ASP A 140 28.65 -5.70 10.34
C ASP A 140 30.05 -5.62 9.69
N LYS A 141 30.14 -5.82 8.36
CA LYS A 141 31.39 -5.61 7.59
C LYS A 141 31.93 -4.18 7.69
N ASN A 142 31.06 -3.17 7.65
CA ASN A 142 31.49 -1.77 7.77
C ASN A 142 31.97 -1.45 9.20
N VAL A 143 31.29 -1.98 10.22
CA VAL A 143 31.68 -1.81 11.63
C VAL A 143 33.06 -2.42 11.92
N GLN A 144 33.34 -3.62 11.40
CA GLN A 144 34.67 -4.23 11.57
C GLN A 144 35.78 -3.47 10.85
N LYS A 145 35.50 -2.94 9.65
CA LYS A 145 36.46 -2.12 8.90
C LYS A 145 36.81 -0.81 9.62
N VAL A 146 35.86 -0.19 10.32
CA VAL A 146 36.12 1.04 11.10
C VAL A 146 36.95 0.74 12.35
N LYS A 147 36.81 -0.42 12.99
CA LYS A 147 37.62 -0.82 14.16
C LYS A 147 39.06 -1.22 13.82
N SER A 148 39.37 -1.46 12.55
CA SER A 148 40.72 -1.83 12.09
C SER A 148 41.59 -0.65 11.65
N PHE A 149 41.08 0.58 11.74
CA PHE A 149 41.83 1.83 11.57
C PHE A 149 42.02 2.50 12.92
#